data_AF-A0A925MXZ4-F1
#
_entry.id   AF-A0A925MXZ4-F1
#
_cell.length_a   1.000
_cell.length_b   1.000
_cell.length_c   1.000
_cell.angle_alpha   90.00
_cell.angle_beta   90.00
_cell.angle_gamma   90.00
#
_symmetry.space_group_name_H-M   'P 1'
#
loop_
_entity.id
_entity.type
_entity.pdbx_description
1 polymer ?
#
loop_
_entity_poly.entity_id
_entity_poly.type
_entity_poly.pdbx_seq_one_letter_code
_entity_poly.pdbx_strand_id
1 'polypeptide(L)'
;MALHADSVALSDTLVILGAAGVVIPLFARFRITPIIGFILVGVLVGPHGLGALVERYPWLFYVTISDPESIEPFAELGIILLLFSIGLELSFRRLWAMRGLVFGLGAAELLGCAALIGIVLLAIGENPAGAAGLGLALALSST
;
A
#
# COMPACT_ATOMS: atom_id res chain seq x y z
N MET A 1 3.00 -33.17 5.19
CA MET A 1 2.41 -32.09 4.37
C MET A 1 2.31 -30.78 5.15
N ALA A 2 1.81 -30.77 6.39
CA ALA A 2 1.77 -29.55 7.24
C ALA A 2 3.15 -28.90 7.53
N LEU A 3 4.20 -29.69 7.76
CA LEU A 3 5.56 -29.17 8.04
C LEU A 3 6.22 -28.40 6.88
N HIS A 4 5.76 -28.57 5.64
CA HIS A 4 6.30 -27.79 4.50
C HIS A 4 5.64 -26.41 4.40
N ALA A 5 4.34 -26.31 4.71
CA ALA A 5 3.61 -25.03 4.68
C ALA A 5 4.16 -24.04 5.71
N ASP A 6 4.47 -24.51 6.92
CA ASP A 6 5.05 -23.68 7.99
C ASP A 6 6.45 -23.13 7.60
N SER A 7 7.24 -23.90 6.85
CA SER A 7 8.57 -23.50 6.42
C SER A 7 8.56 -22.42 5.33
N VAL A 8 7.57 -22.46 4.44
CA VAL A 8 7.41 -21.50 3.34
C VAL A 8 6.89 -20.17 3.88
N ALA A 9 5.87 -20.19 4.75
CA ALA A 9 5.35 -18.97 5.37
C ALA A 9 6.41 -18.23 6.23
N LEU A 10 7.25 -18.98 6.95
CA LEU A 10 8.37 -18.39 7.71
C LEU A 10 9.42 -17.78 6.79
N SER A 11 9.73 -18.45 5.67
CA SER A 11 10.66 -17.94 4.66
C SER A 11 10.17 -16.62 4.07
N ASP A 12 8.92 -16.56 3.61
CA ASP A 12 8.33 -15.33 3.04
C ASP A 12 8.33 -14.18 4.05
N THR A 13 7.95 -14.48 5.30
CA THR A 13 7.96 -13.48 6.38
C THR A 13 9.38 -12.93 6.63
N LEU A 14 10.41 -13.78 6.61
CA LEU A 14 11.80 -13.37 6.78
C LEU A 14 12.31 -12.55 5.60
N VAL A 15 11.90 -12.87 4.37
CA VAL A 15 12.24 -12.08 3.17
C VAL A 15 11.61 -10.70 3.27
N ILE A 16 10.33 -10.60 3.65
CA ILE A 16 9.64 -9.32 3.80
C ILE A 16 10.27 -8.49 4.93
N LEU A 17 10.56 -9.10 6.08
CA LEU A 17 11.16 -8.41 7.21
C LEU A 17 12.60 -7.98 6.90
N GLY A 18 13.37 -8.81 6.19
CA GLY A 18 14.71 -8.49 5.72
C GLY A 18 14.70 -7.36 4.68
N ALA A 19 13.80 -7.43 3.70
CA ALA A 19 13.61 -6.39 2.70
C ALA A 19 13.20 -5.06 3.35
N ALA A 20 12.20 -5.07 4.24
CA ALA A 20 11.80 -3.89 5.01
C ALA A 20 12.96 -3.33 5.85
N GLY A 21 13.70 -4.20 6.54
CA GLY A 21 14.84 -3.84 7.37
C GLY A 21 16.01 -3.21 6.61
N VAL A 22 16.16 -3.48 5.31
CA VAL A 22 17.20 -2.88 4.44
C VAL A 22 16.68 -1.65 3.70
N VAL A 23 15.47 -1.74 3.12
CA VAL A 23 14.89 -0.70 2.27
C VAL A 23 14.56 0.55 3.08
N ILE A 24 13.92 0.39 4.24
CA ILE A 24 13.53 1.53 5.09
C ILE A 24 14.72 2.41 5.46
N PRO A 25 15.82 1.89 6.07
CA PRO A 25 16.95 2.75 6.42
C PRO A 25 17.71 3.28 5.19
N LEU A 26 17.75 2.51 4.10
CA LEU A 26 18.39 2.96 2.85
C LEU A 26 17.66 4.18 2.27
N PHE A 27 16.34 4.12 2.14
CA PHE A 27 15.54 5.22 1.59
C PHE A 27 15.45 6.41 2.55
N ALA A 28 15.38 6.15 3.86
CA ALA A 28 15.47 7.20 4.87
C ALA A 28 16.81 7.96 4.79
N ARG A 29 17.92 7.29 4.46
CA ARG A 29 19.22 7.93 4.26
C ARG A 29 19.24 8.88 3.07
N PHE A 30 18.47 8.58 2.01
CA PHE A 30 18.33 9.45 0.84
C PHE A 30 17.22 10.51 0.98
N ARG A 31 16.56 10.60 2.14
CA ARG A 31 15.39 11.50 2.39
C ARG A 31 14.24 11.31 1.40
N ILE A 32 14.09 10.10 0.87
CA ILE A 32 12.95 9.73 0.03
C ILE A 32 11.82 9.25 0.95
N THR A 33 10.57 9.57 0.62
CA THR A 33 9.42 9.05 1.37
C THR A 33 9.42 7.51 1.31
N PRO A 34 9.33 6.81 2.45
CA PRO A 34 9.42 5.35 2.48
C PRO A 34 8.41 4.64 1.55
N ILE A 35 7.23 5.25 1.34
CA ILE A 35 6.16 4.75 0.46
C ILE A 35 6.67 4.50 -0.96
N ILE A 36 7.43 5.44 -1.54
CA ILE A 36 7.99 5.28 -2.88
C ILE A 36 8.96 4.09 -2.92
N GLY A 37 9.74 3.90 -1.86
CA GLY A 37 10.65 2.76 -1.71
C GLY A 37 9.91 1.43 -1.65
N PHE A 38 8.82 1.35 -0.90
CA PHE A 38 7.99 0.13 -0.85
C PHE A 38 7.36 -0.20 -2.20
N ILE A 39 6.84 0.79 -2.93
CA ILE A 39 6.29 0.59 -4.29
C ILE A 39 7.38 0.09 -5.24
N LEU A 40 8.54 0.74 -5.25
CA LEU A 40 9.66 0.34 -6.11
C LEU A 40 10.14 -1.08 -5.81
N VAL A 41 10.25 -1.42 -4.52
CA VAL A 41 10.63 -2.78 -4.12
C VAL A 41 9.58 -3.78 -4.54
N GLY A 42 8.29 -3.51 -4.35
CA GLY A 42 7.22 -4.40 -4.83
C GLY A 42 7.27 -4.62 -6.35
N VAL A 43 7.53 -3.57 -7.12
CA VAL A 43 7.68 -3.66 -8.59
C VAL A 43 8.95 -4.43 -8.98
N LEU A 44 10.08 -4.17 -8.32
CA LEU A 44 11.37 -4.80 -8.62
C LEU A 44 11.44 -6.25 -8.16
N VAL A 45 10.83 -6.58 -7.03
CA VAL A 45 10.95 -7.87 -6.34
C VAL A 45 9.75 -8.78 -6.62
N GLY A 46 8.64 -8.20 -7.10
CA GLY A 46 7.44 -8.93 -7.48
C GLY A 46 7.59 -9.81 -8.73
N PRO A 47 6.53 -10.54 -9.10
CA PRO A 47 6.55 -11.54 -10.16
C PRO A 47 6.90 -10.97 -11.54
N HIS A 48 6.58 -9.71 -11.79
CA HIS A 48 6.88 -9.02 -13.05
C HIS A 48 8.28 -8.37 -13.08
N GLY A 49 8.99 -8.34 -11.94
CA GLY A 49 10.34 -7.81 -11.83
C GLY A 49 11.40 -8.92 -11.84
N LEU A 50 12.20 -8.99 -10.77
CA LEU A 50 13.19 -10.02 -10.53
C LEU A 50 12.55 -11.41 -10.35
N GLY A 51 11.27 -11.49 -9.96
CA GLY A 51 10.51 -12.73 -9.88
C GLY A 51 10.41 -13.47 -11.22
N ALA A 52 10.38 -12.74 -12.35
CA ALA A 52 10.37 -13.34 -13.69
C ALA A 52 11.70 -14.03 -14.05
N LEU A 53 12.81 -13.67 -13.38
CA LEU A 53 14.13 -14.25 -13.62
C LEU A 53 14.41 -15.47 -12.74
N VAL A 54 13.50 -15.83 -11.84
CA VAL A 54 13.62 -17.01 -10.96
C VAL A 54 13.80 -18.29 -11.75
N GLU A 55 13.13 -18.42 -12.91
CA GLU A 55 13.29 -19.59 -13.81
C GLU A 55 14.74 -19.75 -14.32
N ARG A 56 15.48 -18.64 -14.46
CA ARG A 56 16.86 -18.63 -14.96
C ARG A 56 17.91 -18.64 -13.86
N TYR A 57 17.57 -18.10 -12.69
CA TYR A 57 18.45 -18.02 -11.53
C TYR A 57 17.69 -18.49 -10.27
N PRO A 58 17.82 -19.79 -9.90
CA PRO A 58 17.04 -20.38 -8.80
C PRO A 58 17.26 -19.71 -7.45
N TRP A 59 18.42 -19.07 -7.25
CA TRP A 59 18.76 -18.36 -6.02
C TRP A 59 17.96 -17.07 -5.82
N LEU A 60 17.37 -16.50 -6.88
CA LEU A 60 16.50 -15.33 -6.78
C LEU A 60 15.21 -15.63 -6.01
N PHE A 61 14.78 -16.89 -5.93
CA PHE A 61 13.59 -17.31 -5.19
C PHE A 61 13.61 -16.84 -3.72
N TYR A 62 14.79 -16.81 -3.09
CA TYR A 62 14.95 -16.35 -1.70
C TYR A 62 14.89 -14.83 -1.53
N VAL A 63 14.87 -14.08 -2.63
CA VAL A 63 14.85 -12.60 -2.61
C VAL A 63 13.58 -12.07 -3.27
N THR A 64 12.85 -12.89 -4.03
CA THR A 64 11.66 -12.50 -4.80
C THR A 64 10.37 -12.96 -4.15
N ILE A 65 9.32 -12.15 -4.29
CA ILE A 65 7.99 -12.48 -3.80
C ILE A 65 7.33 -13.38 -4.86
N SER A 66 7.16 -14.66 -4.52
CA SER A 66 6.64 -15.67 -5.45
C SER A 66 5.12 -15.85 -5.33
N ASP A 67 4.55 -15.53 -4.17
CA ASP A 67 3.12 -15.65 -3.91
C ASP A 67 2.55 -14.33 -3.35
N PRO A 68 1.76 -13.57 -4.13
CA PRO A 68 1.06 -12.39 -3.63
C PRO A 68 0.05 -12.71 -2.52
N GLU A 69 -0.58 -13.89 -2.53
CA GLU A 69 -1.61 -14.27 -1.56
C GLU A 69 -1.03 -14.48 -0.16
N SER A 70 0.25 -14.86 -0.05
CA SER A 70 0.92 -15.05 1.25
C SER A 70 1.19 -13.72 1.97
N ILE A 71 1.23 -12.60 1.24
CA ILE A 71 1.52 -11.26 1.78
C ILE A 71 0.25 -10.50 2.16
N GLU A 72 -0.86 -10.79 1.48
CA GLU A 72 -2.13 -10.08 1.65
C GLU A 72 -2.60 -9.97 3.12
N PRO A 73 -2.58 -11.05 3.95
CA PRO A 73 -2.99 -10.94 5.35
C PRO A 73 -2.10 -10.01 6.18
N PHE A 74 -0.80 -9.95 5.87
CA PHE A 74 0.13 -9.06 6.56
C PHE A 74 -0.10 -7.60 6.15
N ALA A 75 -0.40 -7.35 4.88
CA ALA A 75 -0.74 -6.02 4.39
C ALA A 75 -2.05 -5.51 5.01
N GLU A 76 -3.08 -6.36 5.08
CA GLU A 76 -4.35 -6.05 5.75
C GLU A 76 -4.13 -5.73 7.23
N LEU A 77 -3.36 -6.56 7.95
CA LEU A 77 -3.04 -6.32 9.35
C LEU A 77 -2.29 -4.99 9.52
N GLY A 78 -1.33 -4.68 8.64
CA GLY A 78 -0.61 -3.41 8.64
C GLY A 78 -1.53 -2.20 8.49
N ILE A 79 -2.48 -2.25 7.56
CA ILE A 79 -3.49 -1.20 7.35
C ILE A 79 -4.39 -1.07 8.58
N ILE A 80 -4.85 -2.18 9.16
CA ILE A 80 -5.68 -2.17 10.38
C ILE A 80 -4.92 -1.49 11.54
N LEU A 81 -3.66 -1.87 11.75
CA LEU A 81 -2.83 -1.29 12.81
C LEU A 81 -2.56 0.20 12.58
N LEU A 82 -2.33 0.62 11.32
CA LEU A 82 -2.17 2.03 10.96
C LEU A 82 -3.44 2.83 11.25
N LEU A 83 -4.60 2.37 10.75
CA LEU A 83 -5.88 3.04 10.99
C LEU A 83 -6.25 3.07 12.47
N PHE A 84 -5.90 2.02 13.22
CA PHE A 84 -6.07 1.99 14.67
C PHE A 84 -5.18 3.02 15.38
N SER A 85 -3.90 3.09 15.01
CA SER A 85 -2.95 4.07 15.57
C SER A 85 -3.39 5.51 15.28
N ILE A 86 -3.85 5.80 14.06
CA ILE A 86 -4.42 7.11 13.70
C ILE A 86 -5.64 7.41 14.58
N GLY A 87 -6.50 6.41 14.82
CA GLY A 87 -7.63 6.53 15.73
C GLY A 87 -7.24 6.86 17.18
N LEU A 88 -6.15 6.29 17.68
CA LEU A 88 -5.63 6.58 19.04
C LEU A 88 -5.00 7.97 19.16
N GLU A 89 -4.37 8.48 18.10
CA GLU A 89 -3.76 9.82 18.08
C GLU A 89 -4.82 10.94 17.98
N LEU A 90 -5.98 10.64 17.38
CA LEU A 90 -7.09 11.57 17.24
C LEU A 90 -7.98 11.63 18.49
N SER A 91 -7.81 12.68 19.30
CA SER A 91 -8.77 12.95 20.38
C SER A 91 -10.09 13.51 19.84
N PHE A 92 -11.21 13.02 20.40
CA PHE A 92 -12.56 13.50 20.03
C PHE A 92 -12.71 15.02 20.15
N ARG A 93 -12.13 15.62 21.19
CA ARG A 93 -12.16 17.08 21.41
C ARG A 93 -11.45 17.85 20.29
N ARG A 94 -10.29 17.35 19.81
CA ARG A 94 -9.55 17.97 18.70
C ARG A 94 -10.32 17.85 17.38
N LEU A 95 -10.90 16.68 17.12
CA LEU A 95 -11.74 16.47 15.94
C LEU A 95 -12.97 17.40 15.95
N TRP A 96 -13.63 17.55 17.11
CA TRP A 96 -14.79 18.42 17.24
C TRP A 96 -14.44 19.90 17.05
N ALA A 97 -13.28 20.34 17.54
CA ALA A 97 -12.79 21.69 17.30
C ALA A 97 -12.53 21.97 15.81
N MET A 98 -12.11 20.95 15.05
CA MET A 98 -11.82 21.04 13.62
C MET A 98 -12.97 20.55 12.72
N ARG A 99 -14.16 20.29 13.25
CA ARG A 99 -15.26 19.64 12.51
C ARG A 99 -15.66 20.36 11.21
N GLY A 100 -15.60 21.69 11.19
CA GLY A 100 -15.91 22.47 9.98
C GLY A 100 -14.83 22.34 8.90
N LEU A 101 -13.57 22.21 9.31
CA LEU A 101 -12.45 21.99 8.39
C LEU A 101 -12.45 20.54 7.88
N VAL A 102 -12.64 19.56 8.76
CA VAL A 102 -12.57 18.13 8.42
C VAL A 102 -13.82 17.68 7.66
N PHE A 103 -15.02 17.90 8.22
CA PHE A 103 -16.27 17.41 7.61
C PHE A 103 -16.90 18.41 6.63
N GLY A 104 -16.50 19.67 6.65
CA GLY A 104 -16.95 20.67 5.68
C GLY A 104 -16.00 20.76 4.50
N LEU A 105 -14.88 21.46 4.69
CA LEU A 105 -13.89 21.70 3.64
C LEU A 105 -13.24 20.40 3.14
N GLY A 106 -12.77 19.53 4.04
CA GLY A 106 -12.12 18.28 3.66
C GLY A 106 -13.03 17.33 2.89
N ALA A 107 -14.30 17.21 3.29
CA ALA A 107 -15.27 16.41 2.54
C ALA A 107 -15.59 17.02 1.17
N ALA A 108 -15.71 18.36 1.09
CA ALA A 108 -15.93 19.05 -0.18
C ALA A 108 -14.74 18.91 -1.14
N GLU A 109 -13.51 19.00 -0.62
CA GLU A 109 -12.28 18.78 -1.38
C GLU A 109 -12.21 17.34 -1.90
N LEU A 110 -12.41 16.35 -1.02
CA LEU A 110 -12.41 14.93 -1.38
C LEU A 110 -13.42 14.64 -2.50
N LEU A 111 -14.68 15.06 -2.33
CA LEU A 111 -15.73 14.81 -3.31
C LEU A 111 -15.50 15.60 -4.61
N GLY A 112 -15.01 16.84 -4.50
CA GLY A 112 -14.68 17.67 -5.66
C GLY A 112 -13.56 17.06 -6.50
N CYS A 113 -12.46 16.67 -5.88
CA CYS A 113 -11.35 15.99 -6.54
C CYS A 113 -11.79 14.63 -7.12
N ALA A 114 -12.53 13.83 -6.35
CA ALA A 114 -13.01 12.54 -6.81
C ALA A 114 -13.95 12.67 -8.02
N ALA A 115 -14.84 13.67 -8.02
CA ALA A 115 -15.73 13.94 -9.14
C ALA A 115 -14.95 14.42 -10.37
N LEU A 116 -13.99 15.33 -10.22
CA LEU A 116 -13.15 15.81 -11.32
C LEU A 116 -12.36 14.66 -11.96
N ILE A 117 -11.69 13.84 -11.15
CA ILE A 117 -10.96 12.67 -11.64
C ILE A 117 -11.93 11.67 -12.30
N GLY A 118 -13.06 11.38 -11.66
CA GLY A 118 -14.07 10.48 -12.19
C GLY A 118 -14.64 10.93 -13.54
N ILE A 119 -14.91 12.22 -13.73
CA ILE A 119 -15.37 12.77 -15.01
C ILE A 119 -14.31 12.57 -16.11
N VAL A 120 -13.03 12.79 -15.79
CA VAL A 120 -11.94 12.54 -16.74
C VAL A 120 -11.87 11.06 -17.11
N LEU A 121 -11.98 10.15 -16.14
CA LEU A 121 -11.98 8.71 -16.40
C LEU A 121 -13.17 8.27 -17.27
N LEU A 122 -14.37 8.78 -16.97
CA LEU A 122 -15.55 8.55 -17.81
C LEU A 122 -15.33 9.04 -19.25
N ALA A 123 -14.70 10.20 -19.43
CA ALA A 123 -14.41 10.75 -20.76
C ALA A 123 -13.39 9.91 -21.56
N ILE A 124 -12.52 9.16 -20.88
CA ILE A 124 -11.54 8.24 -21.49
C ILE A 124 -12.16 6.86 -21.76
N GLY A 125 -13.40 6.63 -21.32
CA GLY A 125 -14.18 5.42 -21.61
C GLY A 125 -14.27 4.41 -20.47
N GLU A 126 -13.87 4.79 -19.24
CA GLU A 126 -14.05 3.93 -18.07
C GLU A 126 -15.52 3.75 -17.70
N ASN A 127 -15.86 2.59 -17.13
CA ASN A 127 -17.20 2.32 -16.61
C ASN A 127 -17.50 3.26 -15.43
N PRO A 128 -18.72 3.82 -15.30
CA PRO A 128 -19.17 4.59 -14.14
C PRO A 128 -18.75 4.06 -12.77
N ALA A 129 -18.83 2.74 -12.54
CA ALA A 129 -18.42 2.14 -11.27
C ALA A 129 -16.89 2.24 -11.05
N GLY A 130 -16.10 1.97 -12.10
CA GLY A 130 -14.64 2.05 -12.05
C GLY A 130 -14.15 3.50 -11.90
N ALA A 131 -14.75 4.43 -12.66
CA ALA A 131 -14.44 5.85 -12.60
C ALA A 131 -14.74 6.45 -11.22
N ALA A 132 -15.88 6.08 -10.60
CA ALA A 132 -16.20 6.51 -9.24
C ALA A 132 -15.24 5.92 -8.20
N GLY A 133 -14.93 4.63 -8.30
CA GLY A 133 -13.99 3.95 -7.39
C GLY A 133 -12.58 4.53 -7.46
N LEU A 134 -12.03 4.67 -8.67
CA LEU A 134 -10.70 5.25 -8.88
C LEU A 134 -10.66 6.74 -8.53
N GLY A 135 -11.72 7.50 -8.85
CA GLY A 135 -11.83 8.90 -8.46
C GLY A 135 -11.72 9.10 -6.95
N LEU A 136 -12.45 8.30 -6.17
CA LEU A 136 -12.35 8.32 -4.71
C LEU A 136 -10.97 7.87 -4.21
N ALA A 137 -10.44 6.77 -4.75
CA ALA A 137 -9.16 6.22 -4.33
C ALA A 137 -7.99 7.21 -4.54
N LEU A 138 -8.00 7.92 -5.67
CA LEU A 138 -6.96 8.88 -6.02
C LEU A 138 -7.13 10.24 -5.31
N ALA A 139 -8.34 10.57 -4.89
CA ALA A 139 -8.60 11.81 -4.15
C ALA A 139 -8.22 11.73 -2.65
N LEU A 140 -8.03 10.52 -2.10
CA LEU A 140 -7.59 10.33 -0.73
C LEU A 140 -6.12 10.73 -0.55
N SER A 141 -5.87 11.76 0.26
CA SER A 141 -4.53 12.22 0.62
C SER A 141 -4.05 11.59 1.91
N SER A 142 -2.77 11.21 1.97
CA SER A 142 -2.10 10.67 3.16
C SER A 142 -1.06 11.69 3.64
N THR A 143 -1.50 12.65 4.45
CA THR A 143 -0.67 13.64 5.15
C THR A 143 -0.52 13.31 6.61
#